data_AF-A0A848CPF1-F1
#
_entry.id   AF-A0A848CPF1-F1
#
_cell.length_a   1.000
_cell.length_b   1.000
_cell.length_c   1.000
_cell.angle_alpha   90.00
_cell.angle_beta   90.00
_cell.angle_gamma   90.00
#
_symmetry.space_group_name_H-M   'P 1'
#
loop_
_entity.id
_entity.type
_entity.pdbx_description
1 polymer ?
#
loop_
_entity_poly.entity_id
_entity_poly.type
_entity_poly.pdbx_seq_one_letter_code
_entity_poly.pdbx_strand_id
1 'polypeptide(L)'
;MVEHVVAYRGICLSEAMEVVGNQKYLAAEERKFRNDIEIKAVFGAGVYLVSDYTVAAEYAYCHAEANSDKGSVIRQSLCLQNPLLLDGCFGEKEIRGLALAWKYPNGVMDEEAEEIASIGLSRWAGNIIREYVTKLGYDGIVYHIDDTLTYYIAYKPDEQISAVQLDFVYDIRDIGSCTFTDLRNRYHAHMEETSVQE
;
A
#
# COMPACT_ATOMS: atom_id res chain seq x y z
N MET A 1 10.80 -20.32 -6.33
CA MET A 1 9.93 -20.01 -7.48
C MET A 1 9.51 -18.57 -7.32
N VAL A 2 9.61 -17.76 -8.36
CA VAL A 2 9.16 -16.37 -8.32
C VAL A 2 7.65 -16.39 -8.54
N GLU A 3 6.88 -16.05 -7.52
CA GLU A 3 5.42 -16.00 -7.62
C GLU A 3 5.00 -14.60 -8.05
N HIS A 4 4.26 -14.54 -9.18
CA HIS A 4 3.63 -13.32 -9.64
C HIS A 4 2.21 -13.30 -9.10
N VAL A 5 1.90 -12.30 -8.27
CA VAL A 5 0.56 -12.11 -7.72
C VAL A 5 -0.08 -10.86 -8.32
N VAL A 6 -1.41 -10.90 -8.47
CA VAL A 6 -2.17 -9.70 -8.80
C VAL A 6 -2.43 -8.97 -7.49
N ALA A 7 -2.05 -7.70 -7.44
CA ALA A 7 -2.27 -6.85 -6.29
C ALA A 7 -2.93 -5.53 -6.71
N TYR A 8 -3.60 -4.90 -5.77
CA TYR A 8 -4.36 -3.69 -5.97
C TYR A 8 -3.83 -2.56 -5.09
N ARG A 9 -3.98 -1.33 -5.58
CA ARG A 9 -3.72 -0.11 -4.79
C ARG A 9 -4.81 0.90 -5.04
N GLY A 10 -5.31 1.49 -3.95
CA GLY A 10 -6.24 2.60 -4.02
C GLY A 10 -5.55 3.93 -3.87
N ILE A 11 -5.70 4.81 -4.85
CA ILE A 11 -5.17 6.19 -4.82
C ILE A 11 -6.14 7.15 -5.51
N CYS A 12 -5.85 8.45 -5.43
CA CYS A 12 -6.62 9.45 -6.18
C CYS A 12 -6.34 9.34 -7.70
N LEU A 13 -7.32 9.70 -8.52
CA LEU A 13 -7.25 9.53 -9.97
C LEU A 13 -6.04 10.22 -10.60
N SER A 14 -5.72 11.44 -10.18
CA SER A 14 -4.55 12.18 -10.65
C SER A 14 -3.25 11.38 -10.49
N GLU A 15 -3.01 10.81 -9.31
CA GLU A 15 -1.86 9.96 -9.03
C GLU A 15 -1.92 8.67 -9.85
N ALA A 16 -3.10 8.08 -10.02
CA ALA A 16 -3.23 6.87 -10.83
C ALA A 16 -2.89 7.10 -12.31
N MET A 17 -3.30 8.23 -12.88
CA MET A 17 -2.95 8.56 -14.26
C MET A 17 -1.44 8.73 -14.44
N GLU A 18 -0.75 9.31 -13.46
CA GLU A 18 0.72 9.42 -13.48
C GLU A 18 1.39 8.04 -13.37
N VAL A 19 0.96 7.21 -12.43
CA VAL A 19 1.55 5.88 -12.19
C VAL A 19 1.32 4.96 -13.39
N VAL A 20 0.10 4.96 -13.95
CA VAL A 20 -0.24 4.17 -15.15
C VAL A 20 0.53 4.69 -16.37
N GLY A 21 0.59 6.01 -16.58
CA GLY A 21 1.31 6.59 -17.71
C GLY A 21 2.81 6.30 -17.68
N ASN A 22 3.41 6.32 -16.49
CA ASN A 22 4.85 6.09 -16.32
C ASN A 22 5.21 4.61 -16.07
N GLN A 23 4.21 3.76 -15.81
CA GLN A 23 4.38 2.37 -15.32
C GLN A 23 5.26 2.29 -14.05
N LYS A 24 5.26 3.34 -13.22
CA LYS A 24 6.14 3.48 -12.06
C LYS A 24 5.51 4.37 -10.98
N TYR A 25 5.80 4.08 -9.72
CA TYR A 25 5.43 4.92 -8.60
C TYR A 25 6.51 6.00 -8.36
N LEU A 26 6.13 7.28 -8.44
CA LEU A 26 7.04 8.40 -8.19
C LEU A 26 7.25 8.68 -6.70
N ALA A 27 6.31 8.25 -5.84
CA ALA A 27 6.38 8.42 -4.40
C ALA A 27 6.28 7.06 -3.68
N ALA A 28 7.25 6.79 -2.80
CA ALA A 28 7.07 5.84 -1.71
C ALA A 28 6.13 6.49 -0.68
N GLU A 29 5.14 5.76 -0.22
CA GLU A 29 3.97 6.29 0.47
C GLU A 29 4.33 7.07 1.75
N GLU A 30 4.05 8.38 1.78
CA GLU A 30 3.98 9.19 3.01
C GLU A 30 2.95 10.33 2.83
N ARG A 31 1.70 10.11 3.26
CA ARG A 31 0.69 11.18 3.33
C ARG A 31 -0.12 11.08 4.62
N LYS A 32 -0.45 12.23 5.22
CA LYS A 32 -1.37 12.35 6.36
C LYS A 32 -2.78 12.60 5.81
N PHE A 33 -3.75 11.77 6.15
CA PHE A 33 -5.16 11.98 5.76
C PHE A 33 -5.88 12.83 6.80
N ARG A 34 -6.93 13.55 6.37
CA ARG A 34 -7.65 14.56 7.17
C ARG A 34 -8.66 13.99 8.19
N ASN A 35 -8.95 12.68 8.17
CA ASN A 35 -10.12 12.10 8.85
C ASN A 35 -9.78 10.99 9.87
N ASP A 36 -8.66 11.11 10.60
CA ASP A 36 -8.20 10.13 11.61
C ASP A 36 -7.95 8.68 11.11
N ILE A 37 -8.22 8.39 9.84
CA ILE A 37 -7.76 7.16 9.15
C ILE A 37 -6.30 7.38 8.77
N GLU A 38 -5.43 7.04 9.70
CA GLU A 38 -4.00 6.98 9.44
C GLU A 38 -3.70 5.66 8.72
N ILE A 39 -3.55 5.67 7.39
CA ILE A 39 -2.83 4.59 6.69
C ILE A 39 -1.38 4.72 7.16
N LYS A 40 -1.10 4.13 8.31
CA LYS A 40 0.24 4.12 8.90
C LYS A 40 1.10 3.32 7.93
N ALA A 41 2.17 3.92 7.43
CA ALA A 41 3.27 3.17 6.83
C ALA A 41 3.99 2.38 7.94
N VAL A 42 3.29 1.39 8.50
CA VAL A 42 3.65 0.61 9.68
C VAL A 42 4.99 -0.09 9.49
N PHE A 43 5.30 -0.45 8.25
CA PHE A 43 6.52 -1.13 7.84
C PHE A 43 7.48 -0.19 7.09
N GLY A 44 7.35 1.12 7.31
CA GLY A 44 8.20 2.16 6.71
C GLY A 44 7.87 2.44 5.25
N ALA A 45 8.66 3.33 4.64
CA ALA A 45 8.42 3.76 3.27
C ALA A 45 8.54 2.62 2.25
N GLY A 46 7.54 2.48 1.40
CA GLY A 46 7.42 1.47 0.36
C GLY A 46 6.15 1.69 -0.46
N VAL A 47 5.85 0.77 -1.37
CA VAL A 47 4.55 0.72 -2.04
C VAL A 47 3.70 -0.36 -1.37
N TYR A 48 2.60 0.07 -0.75
CA TYR A 48 1.64 -0.79 -0.07
C TYR A 48 0.55 -1.21 -1.05
N LEU A 49 0.25 -2.51 -1.05
CA LEU A 49 -0.70 -3.15 -1.96
C LEU A 49 -1.55 -4.15 -1.18
N VAL A 50 -2.71 -4.50 -1.73
CA VAL A 50 -3.63 -5.48 -1.14
C VAL A 50 -4.12 -6.50 -2.18
N SER A 51 -4.50 -7.70 -1.73
CA SER A 51 -5.07 -8.74 -2.60
C SER A 51 -6.50 -8.45 -3.07
N ASP A 52 -7.25 -7.61 -2.33
CA ASP A 52 -8.66 -7.33 -2.59
C ASP A 52 -8.88 -5.89 -3.13
N TYR A 53 -9.57 -5.78 -4.27
CA TYR A 53 -9.86 -4.50 -4.90
C TYR A 53 -10.84 -3.63 -4.10
N THR A 54 -11.70 -4.24 -3.28
CA THR A 54 -12.68 -3.57 -2.42
C THR A 54 -11.95 -2.82 -1.31
N VAL A 55 -10.99 -3.50 -0.66
CA VAL A 55 -10.11 -2.89 0.35
C VAL A 55 -9.27 -1.78 -0.29
N ALA A 56 -8.73 -2.01 -1.50
CA ALA A 56 -8.06 -0.95 -2.25
C ALA A 56 -8.99 0.25 -2.50
N ALA A 57 -10.26 0.03 -2.84
CA ALA A 57 -11.22 1.11 -3.07
C ALA A 57 -11.53 1.91 -1.79
N GLU A 58 -11.63 1.26 -0.64
CA GLU A 58 -11.77 1.97 0.66
C GLU A 58 -10.58 2.90 0.91
N TYR A 59 -9.36 2.46 0.60
CA TYR A 59 -8.18 3.32 0.65
C TYR A 59 -8.26 4.47 -0.37
N ALA A 60 -8.63 4.18 -1.62
CA ALA A 60 -8.77 5.21 -2.65
C ALA A 60 -9.76 6.31 -2.25
N TYR A 61 -10.83 5.98 -1.52
CA TYR A 61 -11.78 6.95 -0.99
C TYR A 61 -11.09 7.96 -0.06
N CYS A 62 -10.30 7.46 0.89
CA CYS A 62 -9.56 8.32 1.83
C CYS A 62 -8.59 9.26 1.10
N HIS A 63 -7.90 8.75 0.07
CA HIS A 63 -7.02 9.56 -0.77
C HIS A 63 -7.77 10.62 -1.59
N ALA A 64 -8.86 10.22 -2.22
CA ALA A 64 -9.69 11.07 -3.06
C ALA A 64 -10.33 12.20 -2.25
N GLU A 65 -10.86 11.89 -1.06
CA GLU A 65 -11.44 12.88 -0.16
C GLU A 65 -10.41 13.93 0.29
N ALA A 66 -9.21 13.49 0.70
CA ALA A 66 -8.15 14.40 1.13
C ALA A 66 -7.66 15.35 0.02
N ASN A 67 -7.68 14.88 -1.23
CA ASN A 67 -7.22 15.64 -2.41
C ASN A 67 -8.35 16.31 -3.19
N SER A 68 -9.61 16.15 -2.79
CA SER A 68 -10.79 16.61 -3.54
C SER A 68 -10.79 16.09 -5.00
N ASP A 69 -10.47 14.80 -5.16
CA ASP A 69 -10.35 14.10 -6.45
C ASP A 69 -11.34 12.91 -6.52
N LYS A 70 -11.33 12.16 -7.63
CA LYS A 70 -11.99 10.86 -7.76
C LYS A 70 -11.14 9.75 -7.12
N GLY A 71 -11.83 8.72 -6.63
CA GLY A 71 -11.19 7.48 -6.20
C GLY A 71 -10.84 6.62 -7.39
N SER A 72 -9.69 5.96 -7.33
CA SER A 72 -9.24 5.03 -8.36
C SER A 72 -8.56 3.82 -7.77
N VAL A 73 -8.83 2.65 -8.36
CA VAL A 73 -8.15 1.41 -8.03
C VAL A 73 -7.25 1.02 -9.20
N ILE A 74 -6.00 0.74 -8.88
CA ILE A 74 -5.00 0.24 -9.80
C ILE A 74 -4.83 -1.26 -9.58
N ARG A 75 -4.78 -2.01 -10.66
CA ARG A 75 -4.41 -3.42 -10.71
C ARG A 75 -3.00 -3.55 -11.27
N GLN A 76 -2.18 -4.40 -10.67
CA GLN A 76 -0.80 -4.61 -11.13
C GLN A 76 -0.29 -6.01 -10.81
N SER A 77 0.79 -6.39 -11.48
CA SER A 77 1.54 -7.60 -11.20
C SER A 77 2.66 -7.29 -10.21
N LEU A 78 2.67 -7.99 -9.09
CA LEU A 78 3.68 -7.90 -8.05
C LEU A 78 4.53 -9.18 -8.05
N CYS A 79 5.83 -9.00 -7.92
CA CYS A 79 6.83 -10.05 -7.85
C CYS A 79 7.83 -9.73 -6.73
N LEU A 80 7.75 -10.45 -5.63
CA LEU A 80 8.71 -10.38 -4.52
C LEU A 80 9.64 -11.59 -4.61
N GLN A 81 10.95 -11.36 -4.56
CA GLN A 81 11.95 -12.43 -4.69
C GLN A 81 12.24 -13.11 -3.35
N ASN A 82 12.28 -12.32 -2.27
CA ASN A 82 12.56 -12.80 -0.94
C ASN A 82 11.76 -11.96 0.08
N PRO A 83 10.43 -12.08 0.12
CA PRO A 83 9.64 -11.33 1.08
C PRO A 83 9.77 -11.92 2.48
N LEU A 84 9.70 -11.06 3.50
CA LEU A 84 9.40 -11.52 4.85
C LEU A 84 7.91 -11.87 4.94
N LEU A 85 7.61 -13.07 5.43
CA LEU A 85 6.24 -13.54 5.62
C LEU A 85 5.77 -13.21 7.04
N LEU A 86 4.64 -12.54 7.14
CA LEU A 86 3.93 -12.24 8.39
C LEU A 86 2.56 -12.93 8.37
N ASP A 87 2.04 -13.23 9.55
CA ASP A 87 0.75 -13.87 9.77
C ASP A 87 0.10 -13.44 11.09
N GLY A 88 -1.06 -14.03 11.42
CA GLY A 88 -1.79 -13.72 12.67
C GLY A 88 -1.04 -14.05 13.96
N CYS A 89 0.05 -14.83 13.91
CA CYS A 89 0.91 -15.16 15.06
C CYS A 89 2.20 -14.33 15.08
N PHE A 90 2.64 -13.82 13.93
CA PHE A 90 3.85 -13.03 13.77
C PHE A 90 3.56 -11.80 12.89
N GLY A 91 3.21 -10.68 13.53
CA GLY A 91 2.76 -9.47 12.85
C GLY A 91 3.62 -8.24 13.18
N GLU A 92 3.00 -7.06 13.06
CA GLU A 92 3.62 -5.76 13.31
C GLU A 92 4.34 -5.68 14.67
N LYS A 93 3.71 -6.20 15.72
CA LYS A 93 4.23 -6.08 17.09
C LYS A 93 5.52 -6.88 17.25
N GLU A 94 5.54 -8.10 16.76
CA GLU A 94 6.67 -9.02 16.87
C GLU A 94 7.85 -8.48 16.06
N ILE A 95 7.62 -8.07 14.81
CA ILE A 95 8.68 -7.52 13.97
C ILE A 95 9.22 -6.19 14.50
N ARG A 96 8.35 -5.33 15.05
CA ARG A 96 8.79 -4.09 15.73
C ARG A 96 9.72 -4.39 16.89
N GLY A 97 9.36 -5.37 17.72
CA GLY A 97 10.20 -5.79 18.85
C GLY A 97 11.59 -6.26 18.41
N LEU A 98 11.64 -7.10 17.37
CA LEU A 98 12.91 -7.57 16.80
C LEU A 98 13.73 -6.43 16.20
N ALA A 99 13.11 -5.53 15.44
CA ALA A 99 13.77 -4.42 14.80
C ALA A 99 14.35 -3.43 15.82
N LEU A 100 13.60 -3.14 16.90
CA LEU A 100 14.08 -2.31 18.00
C LEU A 100 15.23 -2.97 18.77
N ALA A 101 15.13 -4.26 19.08
CA ALA A 101 16.20 -4.99 19.76
C ALA A 101 17.48 -5.09 18.91
N TRP A 102 17.33 -5.21 17.58
CA TRP A 102 18.45 -5.16 16.65
C TRP A 102 19.11 -3.79 16.59
N LYS A 103 18.30 -2.73 16.50
CA LYS A 103 18.80 -1.34 16.40
C LYS A 103 19.43 -0.86 17.71
N TYR A 104 18.86 -1.26 18.84
CA TYR A 104 19.24 -0.84 20.19
C TYR A 104 19.49 -2.05 21.11
N PRO A 105 20.58 -2.81 20.92
CA PRO A 105 20.83 -4.06 21.66
C PRO A 105 21.00 -3.89 23.16
N ASN A 106 21.33 -2.68 23.62
CA ASN A 106 21.46 -2.33 25.04
C ASN A 106 20.20 -1.67 25.62
N GLY A 107 19.13 -1.53 24.82
CA GLY A 107 17.88 -0.88 25.23
C GLY A 107 17.97 0.64 25.42
N VAL A 108 19.10 1.26 25.07
CA VAL A 108 19.27 2.72 25.11
C VAL A 108 19.00 3.27 23.72
N MET A 109 17.96 4.10 23.60
CA MET A 109 17.71 4.91 22.42
C MET A 109 18.56 6.18 22.49
N ASP A 110 19.08 6.64 21.36
CA ASP A 110 19.79 7.91 21.29
C ASP A 110 18.82 9.07 21.57
N GLU A 111 19.28 10.18 22.17
CA GLU A 111 18.43 11.33 22.53
C GLU A 111 17.66 11.89 21.30
N GLU A 112 18.27 11.89 20.11
CA GLU A 112 17.61 12.25 18.85
C GLU A 112 16.47 11.29 18.47
N ALA A 113 16.60 10.00 18.78
CA ALA A 113 15.57 9.01 18.50
C ALA A 113 14.37 9.16 19.45
N GLU A 114 14.59 9.58 20.69
CA GLU A 114 13.51 9.89 21.65
C GLU A 114 12.72 11.12 21.22
N GLU A 115 13.40 12.18 20.76
CA GLU A 115 12.75 13.39 20.26
C GLU A 115 11.92 13.12 18.99
N ILE A 116 12.46 12.34 18.04
CA ILE A 116 11.75 11.95 16.80
C ILE A 116 10.58 11.01 17.09
N ALA A 117 10.76 10.04 18.01
CA ALA A 117 9.69 9.14 18.43
C ALA A 117 8.49 9.91 19.01
N SER A 118 8.74 11.02 19.73
CA SER A 118 7.68 11.84 20.34
C SER A 118 6.78 12.56 19.32
N ILE A 119 7.28 12.87 18.11
CA ILE A 119 6.57 13.65 17.07
C ILE A 119 5.94 12.75 15.99
N GLY A 120 6.44 11.51 15.82
CA GLY A 120 6.06 10.65 14.69
C GLY A 120 6.33 9.15 14.92
N LEU A 121 5.96 8.63 16.10
CA LEU A 121 6.24 7.27 16.57
C LEU A 121 5.98 6.17 15.52
N SER A 122 4.85 6.22 14.81
CA SER A 122 4.49 5.23 13.78
C SER A 122 5.46 5.22 12.61
N ARG A 123 5.84 6.40 12.11
CA ARG A 123 6.75 6.56 10.95
C ARG A 123 8.17 6.15 11.32
N TRP A 124 8.64 6.61 12.47
CA TRP A 124 9.96 6.25 12.99
C TRP A 124 10.08 4.74 13.20
N ALA A 125 9.10 4.11 13.85
CA ALA A 125 9.08 2.67 14.06
C ALA A 125 9.02 1.91 12.74
N GLY A 126 8.22 2.37 11.77
CA GLY A 126 8.15 1.76 10.44
C GLY A 126 9.48 1.80 9.70
N ASN A 127 10.22 2.91 9.77
CA ASN A 127 11.54 3.00 9.15
C ASN A 127 12.55 2.04 9.79
N ILE A 128 12.53 1.89 11.11
CA ILE A 128 13.39 0.89 11.80
C ILE A 128 13.04 -0.53 11.36
N ILE A 129 11.74 -0.84 11.22
CA ILE A 129 11.31 -2.15 10.70
C ILE A 129 11.83 -2.35 9.28
N ARG A 130 11.65 -1.38 8.38
CA ARG A 130 12.17 -1.46 7.01
C ARG A 130 13.69 -1.70 6.99
N GLU A 131 14.44 -0.93 7.76
CA GLU A 131 15.90 -1.09 7.86
C GLU A 131 16.27 -2.49 8.34
N TYR A 132 15.59 -2.99 9.36
CA TYR A 132 15.81 -4.34 9.88
C TYR A 132 15.52 -5.41 8.83
N VAL A 133 14.35 -5.34 8.18
CA VAL A 133 13.90 -6.29 7.16
C VAL A 133 14.86 -6.31 5.97
N THR A 134 15.23 -5.14 5.46
CA THR A 134 16.16 -5.02 4.34
C THR A 134 17.58 -5.46 4.71
N LYS A 135 18.02 -5.22 5.96
CA LYS A 135 19.32 -5.69 6.46
C LYS A 135 19.41 -7.22 6.48
N LEU A 136 18.30 -7.91 6.76
CA LEU A 136 18.21 -9.37 6.71
C LEU A 136 18.12 -9.92 5.27
N GLY A 137 18.11 -9.05 4.25
CA GLY A 137 18.08 -9.44 2.85
C GLY A 137 16.69 -9.64 2.27
N TYR A 138 15.64 -9.27 2.99
CA TYR A 138 14.28 -9.30 2.45
C TYR A 138 14.02 -8.09 1.55
N ASP A 139 13.26 -8.29 0.48
CA ASP A 139 12.96 -7.25 -0.52
C ASP A 139 11.55 -6.67 -0.38
N GLY A 140 10.74 -7.21 0.52
CA GLY A 140 9.39 -6.77 0.80
C GLY A 140 8.76 -7.52 1.97
N ILE A 141 7.47 -7.34 2.15
CA ILE A 141 6.67 -8.05 3.15
C ILE A 141 5.43 -8.61 2.47
N VAL A 142 5.06 -9.84 2.84
CA VAL A 142 3.73 -10.43 2.59
C VAL A 142 3.10 -10.67 3.94
N TYR A 143 1.98 -10.02 4.21
CA TYR A 143 1.27 -10.14 5.49
C TYR A 143 -0.13 -10.72 5.27
N HIS A 144 -0.30 -11.98 5.66
CA HIS A 144 -1.59 -12.65 5.68
C HIS A 144 -2.36 -12.23 6.94
N ILE A 145 -3.38 -11.41 6.77
CA ILE A 145 -4.24 -10.98 7.89
C ILE A 145 -5.23 -12.08 8.23
N ASP A 146 -5.83 -12.66 7.19
CA ASP A 146 -6.72 -13.82 7.25
C ASP A 146 -6.67 -14.59 5.91
N ASP A 147 -7.57 -15.57 5.76
CA ASP A 147 -7.64 -16.45 4.58
C ASP A 147 -8.05 -15.71 3.28
N THR A 148 -8.50 -14.46 3.39
CA THR A 148 -9.06 -13.67 2.28
C THR A 148 -8.26 -12.40 1.97
N LEU A 149 -7.54 -11.85 2.95
CA LEU A 149 -6.81 -10.60 2.83
C LEU A 149 -5.32 -10.75 3.07
N THR A 150 -4.54 -10.39 2.05
CA THR A 150 -3.09 -10.28 2.11
C THR A 150 -2.65 -8.85 1.78
N TYR A 151 -1.84 -8.27 2.66
CA TYR A 151 -1.12 -7.02 2.41
C TYR A 151 0.26 -7.32 1.86
N TYR A 152 0.70 -6.49 0.92
CA TYR A 152 2.04 -6.56 0.36
C TYR A 152 2.73 -5.21 0.52
N ILE A 153 4.03 -5.26 0.80
CA ILE A 153 4.88 -4.07 0.82
C ILE A 153 6.06 -4.34 -0.10
N ALA A 154 6.17 -3.56 -1.17
CA ALA A 154 7.30 -3.56 -2.09
C ALA A 154 8.31 -2.46 -1.70
N TYR A 155 9.52 -2.84 -1.31
CA TYR A 155 10.58 -1.88 -0.97
C TYR A 155 11.44 -1.46 -2.18
N LYS A 156 11.33 -2.18 -3.30
CA LYS A 156 11.98 -1.91 -4.58
C LYS A 156 10.92 -1.93 -5.70
N PRO A 157 9.96 -0.98 -5.69
CA PRO A 157 8.80 -1.04 -6.58
C PRO A 157 9.17 -1.09 -8.08
N ASP A 158 10.24 -0.43 -8.50
CA ASP A 158 10.72 -0.45 -9.89
C ASP A 158 11.14 -1.85 -10.40
N GLU A 159 11.53 -2.74 -9.49
CA GLU A 159 11.93 -4.12 -9.80
C GLU A 159 10.78 -5.12 -9.58
N GLN A 160 9.85 -4.76 -8.69
CA GLN A 160 8.86 -5.68 -8.12
C GLN A 160 7.47 -5.50 -8.73
N ILE A 161 7.16 -4.34 -9.30
CA ILE A 161 5.84 -3.99 -9.80
C ILE A 161 5.89 -3.79 -11.31
N SER A 162 4.91 -4.38 -12.00
CA SER A 162 4.80 -4.29 -13.45
C SER A 162 3.33 -4.42 -13.90
N ALA A 163 3.08 -4.15 -15.18
CA ALA A 163 1.75 -4.23 -15.79
C ALA A 163 0.70 -3.44 -14.99
N VAL A 164 1.04 -2.20 -14.66
CA VAL A 164 0.19 -1.29 -13.88
C VAL A 164 -0.95 -0.82 -14.79
N GLN A 165 -2.18 -1.08 -14.37
CA GLN A 165 -3.38 -0.76 -15.14
C GLN A 165 -4.43 -0.13 -14.22
N LEU A 166 -5.17 0.81 -14.76
CA LEU A 166 -6.36 1.33 -14.10
C LEU A 166 -7.42 0.23 -14.12
N ASP A 167 -7.90 -0.19 -12.94
CA ASP A 167 -8.96 -1.19 -12.83
C ASP A 167 -10.33 -0.52 -12.86
N PHE A 168 -10.56 0.48 -12.00
CA PHE A 168 -11.74 1.33 -12.10
C PHE A 168 -11.57 2.69 -11.42
N VAL A 169 -12.43 3.62 -11.80
CA VAL A 169 -12.53 4.97 -11.24
C VAL A 169 -13.96 5.21 -10.79
N TYR A 170 -14.13 5.92 -9.68
CA TYR A 170 -15.45 6.26 -9.16
C TYR A 170 -15.46 7.65 -8.52
N ASP A 171 -16.65 8.25 -8.49
CA ASP A 171 -16.87 9.47 -7.73
C ASP A 171 -17.14 9.11 -6.26
N ILE A 172 -16.47 9.82 -5.33
CA ILE A 172 -16.61 9.55 -3.89
C ILE A 172 -18.07 9.72 -3.41
N ARG A 173 -18.90 10.48 -4.13
CA ARG A 173 -20.32 10.69 -3.82
C ARG A 173 -21.17 9.45 -4.07
N ASP A 174 -20.71 8.51 -4.89
CA ASP A 174 -21.51 7.35 -5.29
C ASP A 174 -21.52 6.23 -4.25
N ILE A 175 -20.57 6.22 -3.31
CA ILE A 175 -20.39 5.18 -2.28
C ILE A 175 -21.60 5.04 -1.35
N GLY A 176 -22.42 6.10 -1.19
CA GLY A 176 -23.66 6.02 -0.41
C GLY A 176 -24.82 5.29 -1.11
N SER A 177 -24.68 5.00 -2.41
CA SER A 177 -25.76 4.46 -3.24
C SER A 177 -25.39 3.17 -3.98
N CYS A 178 -24.10 2.83 -4.01
CA CYS A 178 -23.54 1.74 -4.81
C CYS A 178 -22.45 1.02 -4.03
N THR A 179 -22.32 -0.29 -4.22
CA THR A 179 -21.14 -1.02 -3.74
C THR A 179 -19.94 -0.80 -4.65
N PHE A 180 -18.72 -1.06 -4.18
CA PHE A 180 -17.53 -0.99 -5.05
C PHE A 180 -17.58 -1.99 -6.22
N THR A 181 -18.25 -3.13 -6.04
CA THR A 181 -18.52 -4.07 -7.13
C THR A 181 -19.43 -3.44 -8.19
N ASP A 182 -20.49 -2.73 -7.79
CA ASP A 182 -21.37 -2.03 -8.74
C ASP A 182 -20.62 -0.94 -9.51
N LEU A 183 -19.79 -0.16 -8.81
CA LEU A 183 -18.99 0.91 -9.40
C LEU A 183 -17.97 0.36 -10.40
N ARG A 184 -17.27 -0.71 -10.04
CA ARG A 184 -16.32 -1.40 -10.91
C ARG A 184 -16.99 -1.94 -12.18
N ASN A 185 -18.15 -2.60 -12.03
CA ASN A 185 -18.89 -3.14 -13.17
C ASN A 185 -19.37 -2.03 -14.12
N ARG A 186 -19.88 -0.91 -13.60
CA ARG A 186 -20.28 0.23 -14.42
C ARG A 186 -19.11 0.84 -15.17
N TYR A 187 -17.95 0.96 -14.52
CA TYR A 187 -16.75 1.49 -15.15
C TYR A 187 -16.30 0.61 -16.33
N HIS A 188 -16.21 -0.72 -16.13
CA HIS A 188 -15.80 -1.65 -17.18
C HIS A 188 -16.78 -1.66 -18.35
N ALA A 189 -18.09 -1.68 -18.09
CA ALA A 189 -19.10 -1.62 -19.15
C ALA A 189 -18.94 -0.35 -20.02
N HIS A 190 -18.64 0.80 -19.40
CA HIS A 190 -18.42 2.04 -20.13
C HIS A 190 -17.13 2.04 -20.96
N MET A 191 -16.05 1.41 -20.46
CA MET A 191 -14.80 1.26 -21.19
C MET A 191 -14.96 0.33 -22.40
N GLU A 192 -15.72 -0.75 -22.28
CA GLU A 192 -16.03 -1.65 -23.39
C GLU A 192 -16.81 -0.92 -24.49
N GLU A 193 -17.87 -0.18 -24.16
CA GLU A 193 -18.65 0.61 -25.12
C GLU A 193 -17.81 1.64 -25.89
N THR A 194 -16.85 2.27 -25.22
CA THR A 194 -15.98 3.28 -25.82
C THR A 194 -14.94 2.64 -26.75
N SER A 195 -14.41 1.47 -26.41
CA SER A 195 -13.41 0.74 -27.22
C SER A 195 -13.96 0.15 -28.53
N VAL A 196 -15.28 -0.01 -28.64
CA VAL A 196 -15.96 -0.55 -29.84
C VAL A 196 -16.27 0.56 -30.86
N GLN A 197 -16.15 1.83 -30.48
CA GLN A 197 -16.44 2.98 -31.34
C GLN A 197 -15.21 3.61 -32.02
N GLU A 198 -13.99 3.12 -31.72
CA GLU A 198 -12.72 3.50 -32.37
C GLU A 198 -12.29 2.48 -33.44
#